data_AF-A0A6A4I0D2-F1
#
_entry.id   AF-A0A6A4I0D2-F1
#
_cell.length_a   1.000
_cell.length_b   1.000
_cell.length_c   1.000
_cell.angle_alpha   90.00
_cell.angle_beta   90.00
_cell.angle_gamma   90.00
#
_symmetry.space_group_name_H-M   'P 1'
#
loop_
_entity.id
_entity.type
_entity.pdbx_description
1 polymer ?
#
loop_
_entity_poly.entity_id
_entity_poly.type
_entity_poly.pdbx_seq_one_letter_code
_entity_poly.pdbx_strand_id
1 'polypeptide(L)'
;MHFFLLLSQFLVFFSFLTVHGLPLVPRGYSHLISESWSEGLFMSKQFSSEEQKVFEPKLTGLSLGPVLTKEGHNNAGIHSVSGAYKDPHSGTTHQGETLVVKFLNPTKMVEGKNAKYGWGEVAALKVVGDYVASGMLENQGKLVPVIVMKKQPGADIHDSTAYKGANEEKKKEMRAKLAKAMCAKVAKMASEKLLYHHDNHMGNVMATLTGSEITNVNLIDYGADWCYRVKPGTSEKVLLAFCEKDWITIYYWVPSSGPPKLCAHILRRTEHNFEGIGGELDPI
;
A
#
# COMPACT_ATOMS: atom_id res chain seq x y z
N MET A 1 11.46 -59.23 -62.37
CA MET A 1 10.79 -57.98 -61.96
C MET A 1 10.23 -58.19 -60.56
N HIS A 2 11.01 -57.93 -59.52
CA HIS A 2 10.86 -56.75 -58.64
C HIS A 2 9.41 -56.57 -58.11
N PHE A 3 9.16 -57.10 -56.92
CA PHE A 3 8.08 -56.64 -56.04
C PHE A 3 8.67 -56.38 -54.65
N PHE A 4 8.81 -55.09 -54.35
CA PHE A 4 9.14 -54.48 -53.06
C PHE A 4 7.84 -53.89 -52.52
N LEU A 5 7.44 -54.18 -51.28
CA LEU A 5 6.47 -53.37 -50.51
C LEU A 5 6.52 -53.87 -49.05
N LEU A 6 7.23 -53.16 -48.16
CA LEU A 6 6.77 -52.01 -47.34
C LEU A 6 6.46 -52.48 -45.91
N LEU A 7 7.51 -52.61 -45.10
CA LEU A 7 7.40 -52.73 -43.64
C LEU A 7 7.33 -51.31 -43.06
N SER A 8 6.15 -50.95 -42.55
CA SER A 8 5.92 -49.71 -41.80
C SER A 8 6.64 -49.78 -40.45
N GLN A 9 7.65 -48.94 -40.26
CA GLN A 9 8.23 -48.66 -38.93
C GLN A 9 7.59 -47.39 -38.38
N PHE A 10 6.66 -47.55 -37.44
CA PHE A 10 6.21 -46.45 -36.57
C PHE A 10 7.27 -46.22 -35.48
N LEU A 11 8.13 -45.22 -35.69
CA LEU A 11 9.00 -44.67 -34.67
C LEU A 11 8.19 -43.70 -33.81
N VAL A 12 7.69 -44.18 -32.66
CA VAL A 12 7.09 -43.35 -31.62
C VAL A 12 8.22 -42.67 -30.85
N PHE A 13 8.54 -41.42 -31.21
CA PHE A 13 9.41 -40.56 -30.41
C PHE A 13 8.63 -40.07 -29.18
N PHE A 14 8.82 -40.73 -28.04
CA PHE A 14 8.47 -40.16 -26.73
C PHE A 14 9.49 -39.07 -26.39
N SER A 15 9.15 -37.82 -26.71
CA SER A 15 9.85 -36.65 -26.18
C SER A 15 9.57 -36.57 -24.67
N PHE A 16 10.52 -37.04 -23.85
CA PHE A 16 10.56 -36.73 -22.43
C PHE A 16 10.83 -35.23 -22.27
N LEU A 17 9.76 -34.45 -22.23
CA LEU A 17 9.78 -33.09 -21.68
C LEU A 17 10.05 -33.22 -20.18
N THR A 18 11.32 -33.17 -19.80
CA THR A 18 11.75 -32.91 -18.42
C THR A 18 11.32 -31.48 -18.08
N VAL A 19 10.11 -31.35 -17.56
CA VAL A 19 9.65 -30.13 -16.88
C VAL A 19 10.51 -30.00 -15.63
N HIS A 20 11.57 -29.20 -15.73
CA HIS A 20 12.28 -28.71 -14.57
C HIS A 20 11.33 -27.75 -13.87
N GLY A 21 10.57 -28.26 -12.91
CA GLY A 21 9.86 -27.41 -11.96
C GLY A 21 10.92 -26.55 -11.28
N LEU A 22 10.98 -25.26 -11.64
CA LEU A 22 11.75 -24.29 -10.88
C LEU A 22 11.32 -24.44 -9.42
N PRO A 23 12.26 -24.55 -8.47
CA PRO A 23 11.91 -24.64 -7.05
C PRO A 23 10.97 -23.47 -6.74
N LEU A 24 9.80 -23.80 -6.20
CA LEU A 24 8.88 -22.81 -5.65
C LEU A 24 9.66 -22.04 -4.60
N VAL A 25 10.18 -20.86 -4.94
CA VAL A 25 10.77 -19.95 -3.97
C VAL A 25 9.61 -19.55 -3.07
N PRO A 26 9.57 -20.00 -1.81
CA PRO A 26 8.53 -19.54 -0.91
C PRO A 26 8.71 -18.03 -0.81
N ARG A 27 7.70 -17.24 -1.18
CA ARG A 27 7.63 -15.82 -0.78
C ARG A 27 7.35 -15.78 0.72
N GLY A 28 8.29 -16.30 1.50
CA GLY A 28 8.32 -16.21 2.94
C GLY A 28 8.78 -14.80 3.27
N TYR A 29 7.99 -14.09 4.07
CA TYR A 29 8.33 -12.83 4.73
C TYR A 29 9.65 -12.87 5.55
N SER A 30 10.38 -14.00 5.56
CA SER A 30 11.61 -14.23 6.30
C SER A 30 12.80 -13.41 5.79
N HIS A 31 12.81 -12.98 4.52
CA HIS A 31 13.97 -12.29 3.95
C HIS A 31 14.22 -10.90 4.56
N LEU A 32 13.19 -10.28 5.13
CA LEU A 32 13.23 -8.90 5.64
C LEU A 32 13.69 -8.79 7.09
N ILE A 33 13.62 -9.88 7.85
CA ILE A 33 14.03 -9.90 9.27
C ILE A 33 15.56 -9.93 9.40
N SER A 34 16.27 -10.31 8.34
CA SER A 34 17.75 -10.42 8.31
C SER A 34 18.47 -9.23 7.69
N GLU A 35 17.75 -8.18 7.28
CA GLU A 35 18.39 -7.02 6.67
C GLU A 35 19.28 -6.31 7.69
N SER A 36 20.55 -6.06 7.32
CA SER A 36 21.56 -5.56 8.25
C SER A 36 21.23 -4.17 8.81
N TRP A 37 20.42 -3.39 8.08
CA TRP A 37 19.93 -2.06 8.48
C TRP A 37 18.73 -2.09 9.43
N SER A 38 18.03 -3.22 9.56
CA SER A 38 16.75 -3.32 10.27
C SER A 38 16.93 -3.83 11.71
N GLU A 39 16.17 -3.27 12.65
CA GLU A 39 15.97 -3.82 14.01
C GLU A 39 14.73 -4.72 14.10
N GLY A 40 14.17 -5.08 12.95
CA GLY A 40 12.97 -5.91 12.81
C GLY A 40 11.68 -5.09 12.60
N LEU A 41 10.57 -5.82 12.54
CA LEU A 41 9.24 -5.26 12.33
C LEU A 41 8.90 -4.25 13.42
N PHE A 42 8.30 -3.13 13.04
CA PHE A 42 7.88 -2.08 13.97
C PHE A 42 6.93 -2.62 15.03
N MET A 43 5.99 -3.47 14.60
CA MET A 43 5.02 -4.18 15.43
C MET A 43 5.61 -5.18 16.43
N SER A 44 6.89 -5.53 16.33
CA SER A 44 7.56 -6.41 17.29
C SER A 44 7.93 -5.69 18.60
N LYS A 45 7.83 -4.35 18.67
CA LYS A 45 8.15 -3.63 19.90
C LYS A 45 7.12 -3.91 20.99
N GLN A 46 7.56 -3.74 22.23
CA GLN A 46 6.65 -3.59 23.36
C GLN A 46 5.99 -2.20 23.24
N PHE A 47 4.67 -2.15 23.08
CA PHE A 47 3.92 -0.90 23.14
C PHE A 47 3.75 -0.45 24.59
N SER A 48 3.93 0.85 24.86
CA SER A 48 3.73 1.40 26.21
C SER A 48 2.26 1.31 26.63
N SER A 49 1.99 1.46 27.93
CA SER A 49 0.62 1.50 28.45
C SER A 49 -0.20 2.63 27.82
N GLU A 50 0.43 3.78 27.54
CA GLU A 50 -0.21 4.93 26.89
C GLU A 50 -0.51 4.64 25.41
N GLU A 51 0.39 3.96 24.70
CA GLU A 51 0.17 3.55 23.31
C GLU A 51 -0.99 2.54 23.18
N GLN A 52 -1.18 1.68 24.17
CA GLN A 52 -2.29 0.73 24.19
C GLN A 52 -3.66 1.40 24.42
N LYS A 53 -3.65 2.63 24.96
CA LYS A 53 -4.85 3.40 25.32
C LYS A 53 -5.23 4.48 24.30
N VAL A 54 -4.56 4.54 23.15
CA VAL A 54 -4.78 5.59 22.14
C VAL A 54 -6.20 5.64 21.56
N PHE A 55 -7.01 4.58 21.74
CA PHE A 55 -8.42 4.56 21.33
C PHE A 55 -9.41 4.63 22.50
N GLU A 56 -8.96 4.71 23.77
CA GLU A 56 -9.88 4.87 24.91
C GLU A 56 -10.66 6.21 24.92
N PRO A 57 -10.04 7.36 24.55
CA PRO A 57 -10.75 8.64 24.59
C PRO A 57 -11.94 8.70 23.62
N LYS A 58 -13.05 9.31 24.03
CA LYS A 58 -14.13 9.67 23.10
C LYS A 58 -13.74 10.96 22.37
N LEU A 59 -13.70 10.93 21.04
CA LEU A 59 -13.51 12.13 20.22
C LEU A 59 -14.86 12.86 20.06
N THR A 60 -14.82 14.19 20.21
CA THR A 60 -15.99 15.08 20.05
C THR A 60 -15.62 16.26 19.15
N GLY A 61 -16.63 16.94 18.59
CA GLY A 61 -16.42 18.11 17.73
C GLY A 61 -15.82 17.83 16.35
N LEU A 62 -15.63 16.55 15.99
CA LEU A 62 -15.17 16.14 14.66
C LEU A 62 -16.36 16.04 13.70
N SER A 63 -16.41 16.93 12.70
CA SER A 63 -17.44 16.89 11.66
C SER A 63 -16.91 16.10 10.46
N LEU A 64 -17.57 14.98 10.13
CA LEU A 64 -17.17 14.16 8.99
C LEU A 64 -17.60 14.83 7.68
N GLY A 65 -16.73 14.78 6.69
CA GLY A 65 -17.03 15.10 5.30
C GLY A 65 -17.33 13.85 4.47
N PRO A 66 -17.34 13.99 3.13
CA PRO A 66 -17.51 12.86 2.22
C PRO A 66 -16.52 11.72 2.43
N VAL A 67 -16.96 10.51 2.07
CA VAL A 67 -16.09 9.32 1.98
C VAL A 67 -15.08 9.55 0.85
N LEU A 68 -13.79 9.39 1.15
CA LEU A 68 -12.70 9.45 0.18
C LEU A 68 -12.36 8.06 -0.35
N THR A 69 -12.32 7.06 0.53
CA THR A 69 -12.09 5.66 0.16
C THR A 69 -13.04 4.75 0.92
N LYS A 70 -13.47 3.68 0.25
CA LYS A 70 -14.30 2.63 0.84
C LYS A 70 -13.45 1.70 1.73
N GLU A 71 -14.11 0.72 2.34
CA GLU A 71 -13.47 -0.30 3.19
C GLU A 71 -12.23 -0.92 2.53
N GLY A 72 -11.13 -0.92 3.28
CA GLY A 72 -9.89 -1.61 2.95
C GLY A 72 -9.69 -2.86 3.80
N HIS A 73 -8.49 -3.44 3.77
CA HIS A 73 -8.24 -4.65 4.57
C HIS A 73 -8.44 -4.41 6.06
N ASN A 74 -7.85 -3.33 6.59
CA ASN A 74 -7.75 -3.06 8.01
C ASN A 74 -8.51 -1.79 8.42
N ASN A 75 -9.18 -1.14 7.47
CA ASN A 75 -9.91 0.09 7.69
C ASN A 75 -11.34 -0.03 7.13
N ALA A 76 -12.29 0.61 7.78
CA ALA A 76 -13.70 0.67 7.38
C ALA A 76 -14.00 1.91 6.51
N GLY A 77 -12.98 2.49 5.89
CA GLY A 77 -13.08 3.68 5.05
C GLY A 77 -12.31 4.89 5.59
N ILE A 78 -12.04 5.82 4.69
CA ILE A 78 -11.41 7.12 4.98
C ILE A 78 -12.39 8.22 4.62
N HIS A 79 -12.58 9.18 5.52
CA HIS A 79 -13.43 10.35 5.33
C HIS A 79 -12.58 11.62 5.32
N SER A 80 -13.02 12.63 4.59
CA SER A 80 -12.54 14.00 4.82
C SER A 80 -13.11 14.55 6.12
N VAL A 81 -12.56 15.68 6.59
CA VAL A 81 -13.10 16.44 7.73
C VAL A 81 -13.71 17.73 7.19
N SER A 82 -14.90 18.09 7.68
CA SER A 82 -15.56 19.35 7.37
C SER A 82 -15.40 20.36 8.52
N GLY A 83 -15.40 21.66 8.19
CA GLY A 83 -15.28 22.73 9.17
C GLY A 83 -13.91 22.76 9.88
N ALA A 84 -13.89 23.19 11.13
CA ALA A 84 -12.70 23.18 11.97
C ALA A 84 -12.79 22.07 13.02
N TYR A 85 -11.67 21.44 13.32
CA TYR A 85 -11.55 20.43 14.38
C TYR A 85 -10.62 20.92 15.48
N LYS A 86 -11.11 21.00 16.71
CA LYS A 86 -10.30 21.30 17.90
C LYS A 86 -9.91 19.99 18.56
N ASP A 87 -8.63 19.63 18.46
CA ASP A 87 -8.11 18.43 19.12
C ASP A 87 -8.32 18.55 20.64
N PRO A 88 -9.10 17.64 21.27
CA PRO A 88 -9.39 17.72 22.70
C PRO A 88 -8.16 17.52 23.58
N HIS A 89 -7.08 16.93 23.05
CA HIS A 89 -5.87 16.65 23.82
C HIS A 89 -4.88 17.82 23.79
N SER A 90 -4.54 18.35 22.62
CA SER A 90 -3.62 19.48 22.50
C SER A 90 -4.30 20.85 22.62
N GLY A 91 -5.61 20.92 22.43
CA GLY A 91 -6.36 22.17 22.31
C GLY A 91 -6.17 22.90 20.97
N THR A 92 -5.33 22.37 20.07
CA THR A 92 -5.03 22.95 18.76
C THR A 92 -6.26 22.87 17.85
N THR A 93 -6.53 23.96 17.13
CA THR A 93 -7.57 23.98 16.09
C THR A 93 -6.96 23.76 14.73
N HIS A 94 -7.50 22.79 14.00
CA HIS A 94 -7.08 22.38 12.66
C HIS A 94 -8.20 22.70 11.66
N GLN A 95 -7.82 23.09 10.45
CA GLN A 95 -8.78 23.23 9.34
C GLN A 95 -9.09 21.86 8.77
N GLY A 96 -10.37 21.52 8.63
CA GLY A 96 -10.84 20.19 8.24
C GLY A 96 -10.33 19.75 6.87
N GLU A 97 -10.16 20.67 5.92
CA GLU A 97 -9.58 20.36 4.60
C GLU A 97 -8.14 19.82 4.65
N THR A 98 -7.42 20.06 5.76
CA THR A 98 -6.05 19.57 5.99
C THR A 98 -6.02 18.23 6.71
N LEU A 99 -7.18 17.64 7.00
CA LEU A 99 -7.31 16.41 7.78
C LEU A 99 -8.07 15.33 7.00
N VAL A 100 -7.81 14.09 7.40
CA VAL A 100 -8.62 12.92 7.07
C VAL A 100 -8.84 12.08 8.31
N VAL A 101 -9.91 11.28 8.29
CA VAL A 101 -10.29 10.37 9.37
C VAL A 101 -10.32 8.97 8.81
N LYS A 102 -9.47 8.08 9.34
CA LYS A 102 -9.48 6.65 9.01
C LYS A 102 -10.27 5.92 10.07
N PHE A 103 -11.33 5.25 9.66
CA PHE A 103 -12.07 4.34 10.52
C PHE A 103 -11.35 3.00 10.55
N LEU A 104 -11.05 2.48 11.72
CA LEU A 104 -10.48 1.15 11.84
C LEU A 104 -11.62 0.13 11.86
N ASN A 105 -11.37 -1.06 11.29
CA ASN A 105 -12.40 -2.09 11.28
C ASN A 105 -12.63 -2.63 12.71
N PRO A 106 -13.80 -2.40 13.33
CA PRO A 106 -14.04 -2.77 14.72
C PRO A 106 -14.01 -4.28 14.93
N THR A 107 -14.46 -5.07 13.94
CA THR A 107 -14.43 -6.54 13.99
C THR A 107 -13.01 -7.09 14.00
N LYS A 108 -12.08 -6.37 13.36
CA LYS A 108 -10.68 -6.70 13.45
C LYS A 108 -10.11 -6.22 14.77
N MET A 109 -10.51 -5.07 15.29
CA MET A 109 -9.99 -4.53 16.55
C MET A 109 -10.42 -5.29 17.83
N VAL A 110 -11.28 -6.31 17.75
CA VAL A 110 -11.73 -7.10 18.90
C VAL A 110 -10.57 -7.97 19.46
N GLU A 111 -10.03 -7.50 20.58
CA GLU A 111 -9.12 -8.13 21.56
C GLU A 111 -7.79 -8.79 21.10
N GLY A 112 -6.71 -8.32 21.73
CA GLY A 112 -5.43 -9.03 21.88
C GLY A 112 -4.43 -8.88 20.73
N LYS A 113 -4.74 -9.41 19.55
CA LYS A 113 -3.76 -9.47 18.44
C LYS A 113 -3.88 -8.29 17.47
N ASN A 114 -5.10 -7.87 17.20
CA ASN A 114 -5.34 -6.90 16.13
C ASN A 114 -5.38 -5.45 16.62
N ALA A 115 -5.65 -5.21 17.90
CA ALA A 115 -5.54 -3.88 18.51
C ALA A 115 -4.14 -3.27 18.32
N LYS A 116 -3.11 -4.14 18.29
CA LYS A 116 -1.73 -3.75 17.98
C LYS A 116 -1.58 -3.07 16.63
N TYR A 117 -2.37 -3.43 15.59
CA TYR A 117 -2.25 -2.77 14.28
C TYR A 117 -2.64 -1.30 14.38
N GLY A 118 -3.74 -1.00 15.08
CA GLY A 118 -4.16 0.38 15.33
C GLY A 118 -3.15 1.15 16.20
N TRP A 119 -2.64 0.53 17.27
CA TRP A 119 -1.61 1.15 18.12
C TRP A 119 -0.32 1.42 17.36
N GLY A 120 0.11 0.46 16.55
CA GLY A 120 1.27 0.56 15.68
C GLY A 120 1.12 1.68 14.67
N GLU A 121 -0.03 1.79 14.01
CA GLU A 121 -0.27 2.84 13.04
C GLU A 121 -0.26 4.23 13.70
N VAL A 122 -0.91 4.38 14.86
CA VAL A 122 -0.84 5.63 15.63
C VAL A 122 0.59 5.97 16.04
N ALA A 123 1.38 4.99 16.49
CA ALA A 123 2.78 5.19 16.85
C ALA A 123 3.64 5.58 15.63
N ALA A 124 3.42 4.95 14.47
CA ALA A 124 4.11 5.29 13.22
C ALA A 124 3.76 6.71 12.76
N LEU A 125 2.48 7.09 12.79
CA LEU A 125 2.01 8.43 12.46
C LEU A 125 2.60 9.51 13.38
N LYS A 126 2.78 9.20 14.67
CA LYS A 126 3.47 10.10 15.63
C LYS A 126 4.94 10.29 15.26
N VAL A 127 5.64 9.22 14.88
CA VAL A 127 7.06 9.27 14.48
C VAL A 127 7.26 10.14 13.23
N VAL A 128 6.39 10.01 12.22
CA VAL A 128 6.50 10.80 10.98
C VAL A 128 5.92 12.21 11.09
N GLY A 129 5.15 12.49 12.15
CA GLY A 129 4.59 13.81 12.43
C GLY A 129 3.26 14.09 11.73
N ASP A 130 2.54 13.05 11.30
CA ASP A 130 1.24 13.16 10.63
C ASP A 130 0.04 12.88 11.54
N TYR A 131 0.29 12.35 12.73
CA TYR A 131 -0.72 12.14 13.76
C TYR A 131 -1.33 13.47 14.24
N VAL A 132 -2.66 13.49 14.39
CA VAL A 132 -3.40 14.59 15.02
C VAL A 132 -4.12 14.10 16.27
N ALA A 133 -5.00 13.11 16.14
CA ALA A 133 -5.75 12.52 17.27
C ALA A 133 -6.14 11.07 17.00
N SER A 134 -6.49 10.32 18.04
CA SER A 134 -7.12 9.00 17.94
C SER A 134 -8.07 8.79 19.11
N GLY A 135 -9.10 7.95 18.92
CA GLY A 135 -10.11 7.69 19.92
C GLY A 135 -11.30 6.93 19.37
N MET A 136 -12.37 6.83 20.15
CA MET A 136 -13.68 6.37 19.71
C MET A 136 -14.51 7.55 19.20
N LEU A 137 -15.03 7.44 17.99
CA LEU A 137 -15.99 8.39 17.42
C LEU A 137 -17.37 7.76 17.33
N GLU A 138 -18.40 8.52 17.68
CA GLU A 138 -19.79 8.10 17.50
C GLU A 138 -20.20 8.24 16.03
N ASN A 139 -20.49 7.12 15.37
CA ASN A 139 -20.94 7.06 13.99
C ASN A 139 -22.16 6.14 13.91
N GLN A 140 -23.30 6.68 13.45
CA GLN A 140 -24.57 5.95 13.34
C GLN A 140 -24.97 5.21 14.63
N GLY A 141 -24.80 5.88 15.79
CA GLY A 141 -25.16 5.34 17.10
C GLY A 141 -24.20 4.27 17.65
N LYS A 142 -23.04 4.04 17.02
CA LYS A 142 -22.00 3.13 17.49
C LYS A 142 -20.68 3.87 17.70
N LEU A 143 -19.95 3.48 18.74
CA LEU A 143 -18.58 3.94 18.93
C LEU A 143 -17.63 3.11 18.07
N VAL A 144 -16.87 3.79 17.20
CA VAL A 144 -15.93 3.16 16.28
C VAL A 144 -14.54 3.77 16.50
N PRO A 145 -13.46 2.97 16.56
CA PRO A 145 -12.10 3.49 16.67
C PRO A 145 -11.70 4.23 15.39
N VAL A 146 -11.17 5.44 15.54
CA VAL A 146 -10.73 6.28 14.43
C VAL A 146 -9.35 6.89 14.69
N ILE A 147 -8.65 7.20 13.60
CA ILE A 147 -7.42 7.99 13.61
C ILE A 147 -7.68 9.26 12.79
N VAL A 148 -7.45 10.42 13.38
CA VAL A 148 -7.40 11.72 12.71
C VAL A 148 -5.94 12.02 12.38
N MET A 149 -5.66 12.29 11.12
CA MET A 149 -4.30 12.54 10.64
C MET A 149 -4.29 13.63 9.58
N LYS A 150 -3.09 14.18 9.33
CA LYS A 150 -2.89 15.17 8.27
C LYS A 150 -3.19 14.56 6.91
N LYS A 151 -3.94 15.30 6.10
CA LYS A 151 -4.14 15.00 4.69
C LYS A 151 -2.86 15.32 3.93
N GLN A 152 -2.29 14.30 3.27
CA GLN A 152 -1.11 14.51 2.44
C GLN A 152 -1.48 15.22 1.13
N PRO A 153 -0.67 16.20 0.67
CA PRO A 153 -0.91 16.86 -0.60
C PRO A 153 -0.58 15.93 -1.77
N GLY A 154 -1.28 16.13 -2.89
CA GLY A 154 -1.19 15.31 -4.10
C GLY A 154 -2.46 14.49 -4.33
N ALA A 155 -2.37 13.56 -5.28
CA ALA A 155 -3.43 12.60 -5.59
C ALA A 155 -2.81 11.25 -5.98
N ASP A 156 -3.63 10.19 -6.01
CA ASP A 156 -3.24 8.95 -6.66
C ASP A 156 -2.89 9.25 -8.13
N ILE A 157 -1.75 8.75 -8.61
CA ILE A 157 -1.32 8.99 -9.99
C ILE A 157 -2.36 8.47 -10.99
N HIS A 158 -3.05 7.38 -10.67
CA HIS A 158 -4.10 6.79 -11.50
C HIS A 158 -5.29 7.72 -11.68
N ASP A 159 -5.52 8.63 -10.74
CA ASP A 159 -6.60 9.60 -10.83
C ASP A 159 -6.26 10.85 -11.62
N SER A 160 -4.97 11.11 -11.85
CA SER A 160 -4.53 12.30 -12.57
C SER A 160 -4.92 12.29 -14.06
N THR A 161 -5.34 13.44 -14.58
CA THR A 161 -5.66 13.62 -16.01
C THR A 161 -4.47 13.27 -16.90
N ALA A 162 -3.24 13.60 -16.46
CA ALA A 162 -2.01 13.31 -17.20
C ALA A 162 -1.77 11.80 -17.37
N TYR A 163 -2.00 11.01 -16.32
CA TYR A 163 -1.85 9.56 -16.39
C TYR A 163 -2.99 8.90 -17.17
N LYS A 164 -4.23 9.35 -16.97
CA LYS A 164 -5.41 8.84 -17.70
C LYS A 164 -5.30 9.08 -19.22
N GLY A 165 -4.77 10.23 -19.62
CA GLY A 165 -4.59 10.61 -21.03
C GLY A 165 -3.30 10.09 -21.70
N ALA A 166 -2.38 9.50 -20.95
CA ALA A 166 -1.12 8.99 -21.49
C ALA A 166 -1.29 7.64 -22.20
N ASN A 167 -0.45 7.38 -23.22
CA ASN A 167 -0.31 6.03 -23.79
C ASN A 167 0.46 5.08 -22.84
N GLU A 168 0.51 3.79 -23.15
CA GLU A 168 1.10 2.79 -22.23
C GLU A 168 2.60 2.97 -22.01
N GLU A 169 3.35 3.39 -23.02
CA GLU A 169 4.77 3.73 -22.90
C GLU A 169 4.96 4.87 -21.90
N LYS A 170 4.15 5.92 -22.01
CA LYS A 170 4.21 7.08 -21.11
C LYS A 170 3.73 6.75 -19.71
N LYS A 171 2.67 5.96 -19.55
CA LYS A 171 2.24 5.46 -18.23
C LYS A 171 3.34 4.62 -17.58
N LYS A 172 4.03 3.75 -18.34
CA LYS A 172 5.18 2.99 -17.85
C LYS A 172 6.31 3.91 -17.38
N GLU A 173 6.63 4.95 -18.13
CA GLU A 173 7.60 5.98 -17.73
C GLU A 173 7.18 6.69 -16.44
N MET A 174 5.91 7.10 -16.33
CA MET A 174 5.36 7.76 -15.14
C MET A 174 5.40 6.85 -13.91
N ARG A 175 5.05 5.56 -14.06
CA ARG A 175 5.17 4.55 -13.00
C ARG A 175 6.61 4.37 -12.52
N ALA A 176 7.57 4.34 -13.44
CA ALA A 176 9.00 4.25 -13.11
C ALA A 176 9.49 5.48 -12.34
N LYS A 177 9.09 6.68 -12.78
CA LYS A 177 9.41 7.94 -12.10
C LYS A 177 8.80 8.02 -10.71
N LEU A 178 7.54 7.60 -10.55
CA LEU A 178 6.85 7.57 -9.26
C LEU A 178 7.58 6.63 -8.30
N ALA A 179 7.93 5.43 -8.75
CA ALA A 179 8.66 4.45 -7.95
C ALA A 179 9.99 4.99 -7.44
N LYS A 180 10.78 5.63 -8.31
CA LYS A 180 12.05 6.24 -7.94
C LYS A 180 11.86 7.35 -6.91
N ALA A 181 10.89 8.24 -7.12
CA ALA A 181 10.59 9.33 -6.20
C ALA A 181 10.11 8.80 -4.84
N MET A 182 9.23 7.80 -4.83
CA MET A 182 8.75 7.12 -3.63
C MET A 182 9.91 6.50 -2.86
N CYS A 183 10.79 5.74 -3.51
CA CYS A 183 11.93 5.12 -2.84
C CYS A 183 12.90 6.13 -2.25
N ALA A 184 13.15 7.25 -2.93
CA ALA A 184 13.93 8.35 -2.36
C ALA A 184 13.26 8.94 -1.11
N LYS A 185 11.94 9.15 -1.14
CA LYS A 185 11.16 9.66 0.00
C LYS A 185 11.18 8.69 1.19
N VAL A 186 10.98 7.40 0.94
CA VAL A 186 11.04 6.33 1.95
C VAL A 186 12.43 6.30 2.59
N ALA A 187 13.48 6.27 1.77
CA ALA A 187 14.86 6.19 2.26
C ALA A 187 15.23 7.39 3.14
N LYS A 188 14.88 8.60 2.68
CA LYS A 188 15.10 9.83 3.44
C LYS A 188 14.37 9.78 4.78
N MET A 189 13.06 9.53 4.76
CA MET A 189 12.22 9.44 5.95
C MET A 189 12.74 8.38 6.93
N ALA A 190 13.13 7.22 6.42
CA ALA A 190 13.65 6.12 7.20
C ALA A 190 14.99 6.46 7.89
N SER A 191 15.88 7.18 7.22
CA SER A 191 17.15 7.62 7.81
C SER A 191 16.96 8.71 8.88
N GLU A 192 16.00 9.61 8.68
CA GLU A 192 15.73 10.74 9.60
C GLU A 192 14.87 10.33 10.80
N LYS A 193 13.90 9.44 10.59
CA LYS A 193 12.85 9.08 11.58
C LYS A 193 13.02 7.68 12.17
N LEU A 194 14.01 6.94 11.70
CA LEU A 194 14.29 5.56 12.08
C LEU A 194 13.11 4.59 11.87
N LEU A 195 12.26 4.89 10.88
CA LEU A 195 11.07 4.12 10.52
C LEU A 195 11.05 3.89 9.01
N TYR A 196 11.18 2.65 8.57
CA TYR A 196 11.10 2.29 7.15
C TYR A 196 9.68 1.86 6.79
N HIS A 197 9.07 2.55 5.84
CA HIS A 197 7.79 2.18 5.25
C HIS A 197 8.06 1.10 4.19
N HIS A 198 7.43 -0.06 4.29
CA HIS A 198 7.65 -1.22 3.40
C HIS A 198 6.42 -1.54 2.54
N ASP A 199 5.24 -0.98 2.82
CA ASP A 199 4.09 -1.10 1.92
C ASP A 199 4.14 -0.05 0.79
N ASN A 200 5.32 0.06 0.18
CA ASN A 200 5.64 1.08 -0.78
C ASN A 200 5.01 0.75 -2.11
N HIS A 201 3.72 0.98 -2.31
CA HIS A 201 3.03 0.77 -3.58
C HIS A 201 2.31 2.00 -4.10
N MET A 202 1.91 2.02 -5.38
CA MET A 202 1.37 3.23 -6.03
C MET A 202 0.13 3.79 -5.31
N GLY A 203 -0.73 2.91 -4.78
CA GLY A 203 -1.90 3.31 -3.98
C GLY A 203 -1.58 3.87 -2.58
N ASN A 204 -0.33 3.79 -2.13
CA ASN A 204 0.13 4.30 -0.82
C ASN A 204 1.03 5.54 -0.99
N VAL A 205 0.92 6.22 -2.14
CA VAL A 205 1.66 7.44 -2.44
C VAL A 205 0.73 8.49 -3.04
N MET A 206 0.78 9.69 -2.48
CA MET A 206 0.17 10.89 -3.07
C MET A 206 1.22 11.61 -3.90
N ALA A 207 0.97 11.77 -5.20
CA ALA A 207 1.86 12.45 -6.12
C ALA A 207 1.34 13.85 -6.47
N THR A 208 2.24 14.83 -6.50
CA THR A 208 1.98 16.13 -7.12
C THR A 208 2.57 16.14 -8.52
N LEU A 209 1.78 16.56 -9.51
CA LEU A 209 2.19 16.61 -10.91
C LEU A 209 2.17 18.05 -11.45
N THR A 210 3.19 18.40 -12.23
CA THR A 210 3.19 19.57 -13.12
C THR A 210 3.19 19.06 -14.55
N GLY A 211 2.03 19.08 -15.20
CA GLY A 211 1.84 18.34 -16.46
C GLY A 211 1.99 16.83 -16.24
N SER A 212 3.00 16.22 -16.88
CA SER A 212 3.32 14.78 -16.71
C SER A 212 4.48 14.52 -15.75
N GLU A 213 5.08 15.58 -15.20
CA GLU A 213 6.24 15.48 -14.33
C GLU A 213 5.82 15.38 -12.87
N ILE A 214 6.36 14.39 -12.15
CA ILE A 214 6.14 14.19 -10.73
C ILE A 214 7.10 15.10 -9.97
N THR A 215 6.57 16.10 -9.27
CA THR A 215 7.36 17.11 -8.57
C THR A 215 7.49 16.84 -7.07
N ASN A 216 6.55 16.10 -6.50
CA ASN A 216 6.61 15.68 -5.10
C ASN A 216 5.86 14.35 -4.89
N VAL A 217 6.26 13.64 -3.85
CA VAL A 217 5.58 12.43 -3.36
C VAL A 217 5.46 12.47 -1.85
N ASN A 218 4.31 12.04 -1.35
CA ASN A 218 4.04 11.90 0.08
C ASN A 218 3.52 10.50 0.34
N LEU A 219 4.06 9.87 1.38
CA LEU A 219 3.69 8.51 1.78
C LEU A 219 2.41 8.59 2.61
N ILE A 220 1.55 7.58 2.46
CA ILE A 220 0.33 7.40 3.23
C ILE A 220 0.21 5.93 3.67
N ASP A 221 -0.74 5.64 4.54
CA ASP A 221 -1.06 4.29 5.03
C ASP A 221 0.12 3.57 5.71
N TYR A 222 0.53 4.08 6.87
CA TYR A 222 1.63 3.53 7.70
C TYR A 222 1.24 2.25 8.45
N GLY A 223 0.49 1.34 7.81
CA GLY A 223 0.12 0.04 8.38
C GLY A 223 1.32 -0.61 9.06
N ALA A 224 1.23 -0.78 10.38
CA ALA A 224 2.42 -1.02 11.20
C ALA A 224 3.08 -2.39 10.96
N ASP A 225 2.33 -3.33 10.39
CA ASP A 225 2.81 -4.63 9.90
C ASP A 225 3.77 -4.52 8.71
N TRP A 226 3.77 -3.38 8.05
CA TRP A 226 4.63 -3.06 6.93
C TRP A 226 5.59 -1.93 7.26
N CYS A 227 5.84 -1.69 8.54
CA CYS A 227 6.87 -0.77 8.99
C CYS A 227 8.00 -1.54 9.67
N TYR A 228 9.23 -1.06 9.48
CA TYR A 228 10.42 -1.61 10.15
C TYR A 228 11.12 -0.53 10.97
N ARG A 229 11.69 -0.93 12.10
CA ARG A 229 12.61 -0.05 12.84
C ARG A 229 13.97 -0.06 12.15
N VAL A 230 14.53 1.12 11.94
CA VAL A 230 15.84 1.29 11.29
C VAL A 230 16.90 1.49 12.35
N LYS A 231 18.05 0.80 12.21
CA LYS A 231 19.19 0.98 13.10
C LYS A 231 19.72 2.41 13.00
N PRO A 232 19.96 3.10 14.13
CA PRO A 232 20.61 4.40 14.12
C PRO A 232 21.92 4.41 13.32
N GLY A 233 22.13 5.45 12.52
CA GLY A 233 23.31 5.60 11.67
C GLY A 233 23.23 4.87 10.31
N THR A 234 22.14 4.15 10.03
CA THR A 234 21.91 3.61 8.68
C THR A 234 21.81 4.75 7.66
N SER A 235 22.66 4.71 6.62
CA SER A 235 22.64 5.73 5.58
C SER A 235 21.40 5.65 4.69
N GLU A 236 20.91 6.81 4.22
CA GLU A 236 19.85 6.91 3.21
C GLU A 236 20.14 6.05 1.97
N LYS A 237 21.40 6.00 1.52
CA LYS A 237 21.82 5.21 0.34
C LYS A 237 21.50 3.71 0.49
N VAL A 238 21.70 3.14 1.68
CA VAL A 238 21.40 1.72 1.95
C VAL A 238 19.90 1.46 1.85
N LEU A 239 19.10 2.36 2.42
CA LEU A 239 17.64 2.26 2.45
C LEU A 239 17.03 2.46 1.06
N LEU A 240 17.61 3.38 0.27
CA LEU A 240 17.24 3.62 -1.13
C LEU A 240 17.51 2.38 -1.99
N ALA A 241 18.72 1.84 -1.93
CA ALA A 241 19.10 0.65 -2.69
C ALA A 241 18.21 -0.55 -2.34
N PHE A 242 17.84 -0.70 -1.06
CA PHE A 242 16.91 -1.72 -0.63
C PHE A 242 15.50 -1.50 -1.23
N CYS A 243 14.95 -0.28 -1.17
CA CYS A 243 13.65 0.04 -1.76
C CYS A 243 13.60 -0.24 -3.27
N GLU A 244 14.60 0.22 -4.01
CA GLU A 244 14.66 0.04 -5.47
C GLU A 244 14.71 -1.44 -5.85
N LYS A 245 15.49 -2.25 -5.11
CA LYS A 245 15.59 -3.70 -5.32
C LYS A 245 14.26 -4.42 -5.05
N ASP A 246 13.59 -4.07 -3.95
CA ASP A 246 12.30 -4.67 -3.58
C ASP A 246 11.22 -4.34 -4.62
N TRP A 247 11.15 -3.07 -5.04
CA TRP A 247 10.20 -2.61 -6.03
C TRP A 247 10.33 -3.30 -7.39
N ILE A 248 11.57 -3.47 -7.88
CA ILE A 248 11.84 -4.20 -9.13
C ILE A 248 11.32 -5.63 -9.04
N THR A 249 11.54 -6.28 -7.89
CA THR A 249 11.17 -7.67 -7.66
C THR A 249 9.64 -7.85 -7.66
N ILE A 250 8.90 -6.91 -7.08
CA ILE A 250 7.45 -7.02 -6.93
C ILE A 250 6.70 -6.57 -8.19
N TYR A 251 7.15 -5.48 -8.84
CA TYR A 251 6.33 -4.77 -9.84
C TYR A 251 6.82 -4.84 -11.28
N TYR A 252 8.10 -5.16 -11.53
CA TYR A 252 8.62 -5.28 -12.91
C TYR A 252 8.54 -6.70 -13.47
N TRP A 253 8.22 -7.71 -12.66
CA TRP A 253 8.11 -9.11 -13.07
C TRP A 253 6.70 -9.54 -13.53
N VAL A 254 5.82 -8.60 -13.87
CA VAL A 254 4.54 -8.89 -14.53
C VAL A 254 4.68 -8.59 -16.03
N PRO A 255 4.78 -9.61 -16.91
CA PRO A 255 4.88 -9.39 -18.35
C PRO A 255 3.64 -8.68 -18.87
N SER A 256 3.85 -7.69 -19.75
CA SER A 256 2.79 -6.87 -20.37
C SER A 256 1.90 -7.60 -21.38
N SER A 257 2.07 -8.92 -21.57
CA SER A 257 1.46 -9.68 -22.67
C SER A 257 0.74 -10.97 -22.26
N GLY A 258 0.39 -11.15 -20.99
CA GLY A 258 -0.43 -12.29 -20.55
C GLY A 258 -1.40 -11.91 -19.44
N PRO A 259 -2.55 -12.61 -19.31
CA PRO A 259 -3.45 -12.41 -18.17
C PRO A 259 -2.65 -12.66 -16.89
N PRO A 260 -2.82 -11.82 -15.85
CA PRO A 260 -1.93 -11.75 -14.69
C PRO A 260 -2.00 -13.03 -13.86
N LYS A 261 -1.24 -14.05 -14.25
CA LYS A 261 -1.08 -15.29 -13.50
C LYS A 261 0.16 -15.22 -12.61
N LEU A 262 0.28 -14.24 -11.71
CA LEU A 262 1.05 -14.37 -10.44
C LEU A 262 1.00 -13.18 -9.46
N CYS A 263 -0.04 -12.34 -9.47
CA CYS A 263 -0.36 -11.43 -8.37
C CYS A 263 -1.86 -11.43 -8.01
N ALA A 264 -2.56 -12.54 -8.29
CA ALA A 264 -4.00 -12.67 -8.04
C ALA A 264 -4.41 -12.68 -6.56
N HIS A 265 -3.46 -12.59 -5.61
CA HIS A 265 -3.78 -12.42 -4.19
C HIS A 265 -3.58 -10.98 -3.66
N ILE A 266 -2.80 -10.14 -4.37
CA ILE A 266 -2.62 -8.72 -4.02
C ILE A 266 -3.46 -7.81 -4.93
N LEU A 267 -3.73 -8.23 -6.17
CA LEU A 267 -4.48 -7.44 -7.17
C LEU A 267 -5.95 -7.85 -7.36
N ARG A 268 -6.51 -8.75 -6.53
CA ARG A 268 -7.97 -9.03 -6.53
C ARG A 268 -8.80 -7.90 -5.87
N ARG A 269 -8.28 -6.66 -5.88
CA ARG A 269 -8.76 -5.54 -5.06
C ARG A 269 -9.20 -4.29 -5.81
N THR A 270 -9.16 -4.25 -7.14
CA THR A 270 -9.62 -3.07 -7.90
C THR A 270 -10.57 -3.36 -9.07
N GLU A 271 -10.92 -4.62 -9.35
CA GLU A 271 -11.88 -4.96 -10.42
C GLU A 271 -13.20 -5.46 -9.86
N HIS A 272 -13.93 -4.58 -9.17
CA HIS A 272 -15.39 -4.65 -9.06
C HIS A 272 -15.94 -3.22 -9.17
N ASN A 273 -16.09 -2.75 -10.41
CA ASN A 273 -17.07 -1.74 -10.86
C ASN A 273 -16.84 -1.37 -12.34
N PHE A 274 -16.83 -2.37 -13.23
CA PHE A 274 -17.06 -2.14 -14.66
C PHE A 274 -18.14 -3.12 -15.12
N GLU A 275 -19.38 -2.83 -14.73
CA GLU A 275 -20.56 -3.31 -15.46
C GLU A 275 -21.09 -2.13 -16.28
N GLY A 276 -21.25 -2.36 -17.59
CA GLY A 276 -22.15 -1.57 -18.42
C GLY A 276 -21.52 -0.62 -19.44
N ILE A 277 -20.89 -1.16 -20.48
CA ILE A 277 -21.16 -0.70 -21.87
C ILE A 277 -21.16 -1.95 -22.76
N GLY A 278 -22.30 -2.62 -22.83
CA GLY A 278 -22.57 -3.63 -23.86
C GLY A 278 -22.88 -2.91 -25.16
N GLY A 279 -21.90 -2.82 -26.06
CA GLY A 279 -22.10 -2.51 -27.46
C GLY A 279 -22.32 -3.81 -28.22
N GLU A 280 -23.56 -4.02 -28.63
CA GLU A 280 -24.01 -5.08 -29.54
C GLU A 280 -23.33 -4.87 -30.91
N LEU A 281 -22.63 -5.88 -31.41
CA LEU A 281 -22.19 -5.94 -32.79
C LEU A 281 -23.10 -6.94 -33.50
N ASP A 282 -23.99 -6.42 -34.35
CA ASP A 282 -24.73 -7.23 -35.31
C ASP A 282 -23.77 -7.78 -36.40
N PRO A 283 -23.94 -9.05 -36.82
CA PRO A 283 -23.30 -9.53 -38.03
C PRO A 283 -24.25 -9.43 -39.24
N ILE A 284 -23.70 -8.82 -40.30
CA ILE A 284 -24.18 -8.69 -41.71
C ILE A 284 -25.13 -7.52 -41.97
#